data_AF-A0AAJ1RXH7-F1
#
_entry.id   AF-A0AAJ1RXH7-F1
#
_cell.length_a   1.000
_cell.length_b   1.000
_cell.length_c   1.000
_cell.angle_alpha   90.00
_cell.angle_beta   90.00
_cell.angle_gamma   90.00
#
_symmetry.space_group_name_H-M   'P 1'
#
loop_
_entity.id
_entity.type
_entity.pdbx_description
1 polymer ?
#
loop_
_entity_poly.entity_id
_entity_poly.type
_entity_poly.pdbx_seq_one_letter_code
_entity_poly.pdbx_strand_id
1 'polypeptide(L)'
;EWDLEENIWEMNLLTDSDIHADADDDSFDCNGDGHISDSESYDNLAEYDARVYGKRSAIDTIPNGTGLVSYGADAVTAQIDENGMSYEAAFGQLYVMFSTKSLVSAERAGLINEIDPDTFNYSLAGVSDPTDDDSDRDGMPDGWEFCYSIYGEFLPVNAYRWSMNPINPLDIAYDPDADGWYDRIWGDTPAEQGTWEDRQFTPAPVDQQIGQGFIGLYFSNLMEYDNGTHPLDPDTDDDSMVMEPIMQNGAVIDYVQNTNLSDGREVFKYGTNPLDNDTDGDMMPDFYEYYRGWNEANDNWSSYLRISVVWQQITATNLKPVNISGANIARPDLDWVWFTHDATDPSDAGQDADNDGGWDCSSGNCVYVPYNNFQEYYGLVNASLASPTLVRQANLYDCSGNIVQEWWQLRESLLGTCSGSAALASNYFRMYRVNNADMLYALIVKDNDDHYEDIDTSDDEVMVNGAWADEYHRFAGDQYHLPNTGLGEYVYGWWIIDIDGDQIADGTDPTNWDTDGDWLNDFFEIEDDMLDGVRGNSGSPIRYDDRTTS
;
A
#
# COMPACT_ATOMS: atom_id res chain seq x y z
N GLU A 1 26.86 -38.40 3.55
CA GLU A 1 28.23 -38.88 3.26
C GLU A 1 29.15 -38.56 4.45
N TRP A 2 30.43 -38.96 4.43
CA TRP A 2 31.40 -38.45 5.42
C TRP A 2 32.08 -37.23 4.81
N ASP A 3 31.78 -36.06 5.36
CA ASP A 3 32.47 -34.83 5.00
C ASP A 3 33.92 -34.93 5.51
N LEU A 4 34.86 -34.94 4.56
CA LEU A 4 36.29 -35.06 4.82
C LEU A 4 36.92 -33.74 5.28
N GLU A 5 36.33 -32.59 4.98
CA GLU A 5 36.81 -31.26 5.35
C GLU A 5 36.36 -30.89 6.76
N GLU A 6 35.09 -31.10 7.07
CA GLU A 6 34.51 -30.85 8.40
C GLU A 6 34.66 -32.05 9.37
N ASN A 7 35.07 -33.21 8.85
CA ASN A 7 35.29 -34.44 9.62
C ASN A 7 34.02 -34.87 10.41
N ILE A 8 32.86 -34.74 9.76
CA ILE A 8 31.54 -35.12 10.26
C ILE A 8 30.80 -36.00 9.24
N TRP A 9 29.76 -36.67 9.67
CA TRP A 9 28.79 -37.31 8.77
C TRP A 9 27.73 -36.27 8.40
N GLU A 10 27.39 -36.14 7.12
CA GLU A 10 26.32 -35.24 6.64
C GLU A 10 24.94 -35.60 7.22
N MET A 11 24.74 -36.86 7.62
CA MET A 11 23.56 -37.30 8.36
C MET A 11 23.90 -38.57 9.18
N ASN A 12 23.83 -38.50 10.51
CA ASN A 12 24.26 -39.52 11.46
C ASN A 12 23.23 -39.76 12.56
N LEU A 13 22.40 -40.77 12.32
CA LEU A 13 21.38 -41.28 13.23
C LEU A 13 21.89 -41.75 14.62
N LEU A 14 23.20 -41.74 14.88
CA LEU A 14 23.82 -42.13 16.16
C LEU A 14 24.28 -40.95 17.01
N THR A 15 24.23 -39.73 16.49
CA THR A 15 24.64 -38.49 17.18
C THR A 15 23.65 -37.35 16.88
N ASP A 16 23.69 -36.29 17.68
CA ASP A 16 22.92 -35.07 17.51
C ASP A 16 23.72 -33.95 16.82
N SER A 17 24.89 -34.28 16.25
CA SER A 17 25.85 -33.27 15.75
C SER A 17 25.46 -32.64 14.43
N ASP A 18 24.60 -33.29 13.67
CA ASP A 18 24.24 -33.01 12.27
C ASP A 18 22.78 -32.56 12.12
N ILE A 19 22.02 -32.56 13.22
CA ILE A 19 20.59 -32.20 13.20
C ILE A 19 20.36 -30.73 12.85
N HIS A 20 21.35 -29.86 13.09
CA HIS A 20 21.34 -28.43 12.76
C HIS A 20 22.23 -28.09 11.57
N ALA A 21 22.61 -29.09 10.77
CA ALA A 21 23.26 -28.84 9.51
C ALA A 21 22.16 -28.55 8.47
N ASP A 22 22.30 -27.40 7.83
CA ASP A 22 21.65 -27.03 6.58
C ASP A 22 22.64 -27.41 5.47
N ALA A 23 22.27 -28.36 4.62
CA ALA A 23 23.22 -29.04 3.72
C ALA A 23 23.10 -28.59 2.26
N ASP A 24 22.00 -27.94 1.91
CA ASP A 24 21.73 -27.23 0.65
C ASP A 24 21.77 -25.70 0.79
N ASP A 25 21.96 -25.18 2.01
CA ASP A 25 22.05 -23.75 2.34
C ASP A 25 20.76 -22.99 1.94
N ASP A 26 19.60 -23.58 2.19
CA ASP A 26 18.30 -23.08 1.71
C ASP A 26 17.46 -22.35 2.78
N SER A 27 17.95 -22.29 4.03
CA SER A 27 17.29 -21.55 5.11
C SER A 27 16.98 -20.10 4.69
N PHE A 28 15.76 -19.63 4.97
CA PHE A 28 15.26 -18.35 4.47
C PHE A 28 14.98 -17.36 5.61
N ASP A 29 15.34 -16.09 5.41
CA ASP A 29 15.13 -15.02 6.40
C ASP A 29 13.69 -14.51 6.33
N CYS A 30 12.76 -15.25 6.95
CA CYS A 30 11.34 -14.99 6.77
C CYS A 30 10.91 -13.58 7.23
N ASN A 31 11.64 -12.98 8.18
CA ASN A 31 11.29 -11.68 8.77
C ASN A 31 12.12 -10.50 8.23
N GLY A 32 13.13 -10.78 7.39
CA GLY A 32 13.94 -9.77 6.72
C GLY A 32 14.89 -8.98 7.63
N ASP A 33 15.20 -9.44 8.85
CA ASP A 33 16.11 -8.74 9.77
C ASP A 33 17.61 -8.93 9.43
N GLY A 34 17.91 -9.73 8.41
CA GLY A 34 19.24 -10.07 7.93
C GLY A 34 19.89 -11.25 8.67
N HIS A 35 19.15 -11.97 9.50
CA HIS A 35 19.66 -13.05 10.34
C HIS A 35 18.72 -14.28 10.39
N ILE A 36 19.21 -15.43 9.92
CA ILE A 36 18.50 -16.71 10.09
C ILE A 36 18.47 -17.11 11.57
N SER A 37 17.28 -17.09 12.16
CA SER A 37 17.03 -17.61 13.51
C SER A 37 16.74 -19.12 13.51
N ASP A 38 16.72 -19.74 14.70
CA ASP A 38 16.36 -21.17 14.87
C ASP A 38 14.95 -21.51 14.33
N SER A 39 14.05 -20.53 14.21
CA SER A 39 12.71 -20.72 13.65
C SER A 39 12.64 -20.60 12.12
N GLU A 40 13.69 -20.05 11.52
CA GLU A 40 13.83 -19.75 10.10
C GLU A 40 14.78 -20.72 9.40
N SER A 41 15.57 -21.45 10.18
CA SER A 41 16.44 -22.49 9.67
C SER A 41 15.64 -23.71 9.22
N TYR A 42 15.81 -24.10 7.96
CA TYR A 42 15.27 -25.33 7.40
C TYR A 42 16.32 -26.45 7.42
N ASP A 43 16.85 -26.72 8.62
CA ASP A 43 17.88 -27.73 8.82
C ASP A 43 17.37 -29.18 8.67
N ASN A 44 18.31 -30.14 8.65
CA ASN A 44 18.04 -31.58 8.65
C ASN A 44 16.97 -32.03 9.66
N LEU A 45 16.87 -31.38 10.83
CA LEU A 45 15.86 -31.70 11.83
C LEU A 45 14.49 -31.18 11.44
N ALA A 46 14.39 -29.94 10.95
CA ALA A 46 13.16 -29.35 10.46
C ALA A 46 12.57 -30.19 9.33
N GLU A 47 13.38 -30.55 8.34
CA GLU A 47 13.02 -31.42 7.22
C GLU A 47 12.51 -32.79 7.69
N TYR A 48 13.26 -33.44 8.60
CA TYR A 48 12.87 -34.75 9.12
C TYR A 48 11.63 -34.71 10.03
N ASP A 49 11.43 -33.61 10.78
CA ASP A 49 10.23 -33.38 11.58
C ASP A 49 9.01 -33.09 10.69
N ALA A 50 9.21 -32.50 9.51
CA ALA A 50 8.15 -32.19 8.55
C ALA A 50 7.35 -33.42 8.11
N ARG A 51 7.99 -34.60 8.08
CA ARG A 51 7.32 -35.87 7.82
C ARG A 51 6.24 -36.25 8.83
N VAL A 52 6.25 -35.64 10.02
CA VAL A 52 5.25 -35.85 11.08
C VAL A 52 4.35 -34.64 11.26
N TYR A 53 4.93 -33.44 11.24
CA TYR A 53 4.24 -32.22 11.65
C TYR A 53 3.90 -31.28 10.50
N GLY A 54 4.47 -31.45 9.31
CA GLY A 54 4.61 -30.34 8.35
C GLY A 54 5.46 -29.26 9.01
N LYS A 55 4.96 -28.04 9.15
CA LYS A 55 5.63 -27.04 9.97
C LYS A 55 5.30 -27.19 11.45
N ARG A 56 6.30 -27.59 12.27
CA ARG A 56 6.13 -27.81 13.72
C ARG A 56 5.63 -26.56 14.46
N SER A 57 6.04 -25.36 14.05
CA SER A 57 5.63 -24.10 14.69
C SER A 57 4.20 -23.68 14.32
N ALA A 58 3.66 -24.15 13.19
CA ALA A 58 2.31 -23.80 12.73
C ALA A 58 1.27 -24.91 12.96
N ILE A 59 1.56 -25.90 13.81
CA ILE A 59 0.60 -26.99 14.12
C ILE A 59 -0.71 -26.50 14.75
N ASP A 60 -0.73 -25.27 15.28
CA ASP A 60 -1.89 -24.62 15.87
C ASP A 60 -2.86 -24.09 14.81
N THR A 61 -2.42 -23.92 13.56
CA THR A 61 -3.27 -23.63 12.40
C THR A 61 -4.13 -24.83 11.99
N ILE A 62 -3.69 -26.05 12.33
CA ILE A 62 -4.42 -27.28 11.99
C ILE A 62 -5.74 -27.36 12.79
N PRO A 63 -6.91 -27.55 12.13
CA PRO A 63 -8.19 -27.62 12.81
C PRO A 63 -8.25 -28.72 13.89
N ASN A 64 -8.91 -28.39 15.01
CA ASN A 64 -9.05 -29.31 16.13
C ASN A 64 -9.82 -30.59 15.72
N GLY A 65 -9.22 -31.75 15.95
CA GLY A 65 -9.79 -33.05 15.61
C GLY A 65 -9.24 -33.68 14.33
N THR A 66 -8.49 -32.94 13.52
CA THR A 66 -7.78 -33.47 12.33
C THR A 66 -6.63 -34.39 12.70
N GLY A 67 -5.92 -34.07 13.80
CA GLY A 67 -4.65 -34.71 14.15
C GLY A 67 -3.48 -33.91 13.56
N LEU A 68 -2.28 -34.50 13.53
CA LEU A 68 -1.15 -33.92 12.82
C LEU A 68 -1.26 -34.24 11.34
N VAL A 69 -0.91 -33.29 10.48
CA VAL A 69 -0.88 -33.46 9.02
C VAL A 69 0.54 -33.15 8.57
N SER A 70 1.25 -34.17 8.07
CA SER A 70 2.59 -33.95 7.53
C SER A 70 2.54 -33.46 6.10
N TYR A 71 3.62 -32.81 5.66
CA TYR A 71 3.82 -32.44 4.26
C TYR A 71 3.62 -33.61 3.30
N GLY A 72 4.16 -34.78 3.62
CA GLY A 72 3.96 -35.97 2.78
C GLY A 72 2.51 -36.47 2.72
N ALA A 73 1.76 -36.36 3.82
CA ALA A 73 0.34 -36.73 3.82
C ALA A 73 -0.51 -35.72 3.02
N ASP A 74 -0.16 -34.45 3.11
CA ASP A 74 -0.81 -33.37 2.38
C ASP A 74 -0.52 -33.44 0.87
N ALA A 75 0.75 -33.58 0.47
CA ALA A 75 1.17 -33.76 -0.93
C ALA A 75 0.46 -34.95 -1.60
N VAL A 76 0.30 -36.07 -0.88
CA VAL A 76 -0.47 -37.22 -1.37
C VAL A 76 -1.94 -36.88 -1.55
N THR A 77 -2.51 -36.10 -0.63
CA THR A 77 -3.91 -35.67 -0.71
C THR A 77 -4.14 -34.69 -1.87
N ALA A 78 -3.24 -33.74 -2.07
CA ALA A 78 -3.25 -32.81 -3.21
C ALA A 78 -3.22 -33.57 -4.55
N GLN A 79 -2.31 -34.52 -4.72
CA GLN A 79 -2.23 -35.36 -5.93
C GLN A 79 -3.49 -36.20 -6.18
N ILE A 80 -4.17 -36.66 -5.12
CA ILE A 80 -5.44 -37.39 -5.26
C ILE A 80 -6.56 -36.46 -5.71
N ASP A 81 -6.71 -35.31 -5.06
CA ASP A 81 -7.85 -34.42 -5.25
C ASP A 81 -7.74 -33.61 -6.54
N GLU A 82 -6.54 -33.15 -6.89
CA GLU A 82 -6.31 -32.20 -7.99
C GLU A 82 -5.90 -32.90 -9.28
N ASN A 83 -5.03 -33.93 -9.18
CA ASN A 83 -4.61 -34.73 -10.32
C ASN A 83 -5.43 -36.03 -10.49
N GLY A 84 -6.35 -36.34 -9.57
CA GLY A 84 -7.22 -37.51 -9.67
C GLY A 84 -6.49 -38.85 -9.54
N MET A 85 -5.33 -38.88 -8.87
CA MET A 85 -4.53 -40.09 -8.70
C MET A 85 -5.18 -41.08 -7.72
N SER A 86 -4.84 -42.37 -7.84
CA SER A 86 -5.13 -43.31 -6.75
C SER A 86 -4.15 -43.10 -5.60
N TYR A 87 -4.52 -43.48 -4.38
CA TYR A 87 -3.66 -43.35 -3.21
C TYR A 87 -2.27 -43.99 -3.44
N GLU A 88 -2.21 -45.17 -4.05
CA GLU A 88 -0.93 -45.84 -4.31
C GLU A 88 -0.07 -45.10 -5.34
N ALA A 89 -0.71 -44.45 -6.33
CA ALA A 89 0.00 -43.65 -7.32
C ALA A 89 0.51 -42.34 -6.73
N ALA A 90 -0.32 -41.65 -5.95
CA ALA A 90 0.02 -40.41 -5.24
C ALA A 90 1.12 -40.64 -4.20
N PHE A 91 0.99 -41.66 -3.35
CA PHE A 91 2.04 -42.04 -2.40
C PHE A 91 3.35 -42.41 -3.11
N GLY A 92 3.26 -43.07 -4.27
CA GLY A 92 4.41 -43.35 -5.12
C GLY A 92 5.10 -42.09 -5.67
N GLN A 93 4.41 -40.96 -5.81
CA GLN A 93 5.01 -39.70 -6.28
C GLN A 93 6.07 -39.17 -5.31
N LEU A 94 5.89 -39.36 -4.00
CA LEU A 94 6.88 -38.93 -3.01
C LEU A 94 8.26 -39.55 -3.29
N TYR A 95 8.30 -40.84 -3.63
CA TYR A 95 9.56 -41.50 -4.02
C TYR A 95 10.05 -41.04 -5.40
N VAL A 96 9.15 -40.84 -6.36
CA VAL A 96 9.52 -40.42 -7.72
C VAL A 96 10.14 -39.02 -7.70
N MET A 97 9.50 -38.03 -7.07
CA MET A 97 10.04 -36.68 -6.92
C MET A 97 11.41 -36.73 -6.24
N PHE A 98 11.50 -37.41 -5.09
CA PHE A 98 12.76 -37.55 -4.37
C PHE A 98 13.86 -38.17 -5.23
N SER A 99 13.61 -39.31 -5.88
CA SER A 99 14.66 -40.09 -6.55
C SER A 99 15.02 -39.60 -7.96
N THR A 100 14.21 -38.74 -8.57
CA THR A 100 14.42 -38.31 -9.97
C THR A 100 14.88 -36.87 -10.12
N LYS A 101 14.88 -36.08 -9.04
CA LYS A 101 15.27 -34.67 -9.04
C LYS A 101 16.72 -34.45 -9.47
N SER A 102 17.66 -35.22 -8.92
CA SER A 102 19.10 -35.09 -9.19
C SER A 102 19.82 -36.44 -9.21
N LEU A 103 21.07 -36.45 -9.68
CA LEU A 103 21.91 -37.64 -9.60
C LEU A 103 22.22 -38.02 -8.14
N VAL A 104 22.43 -37.03 -7.27
CA VAL A 104 22.73 -37.24 -5.85
C VAL A 104 21.54 -37.90 -5.16
N SER A 105 20.34 -37.38 -5.38
CA SER A 105 19.09 -37.91 -4.81
C SER A 105 18.79 -39.32 -5.35
N ALA A 106 19.03 -39.57 -6.63
CA ALA A 106 18.89 -40.90 -7.24
C ALA A 106 19.85 -41.92 -6.62
N GLU A 107 21.12 -41.56 -6.46
CA GLU A 107 22.14 -42.42 -5.83
C GLU A 107 21.82 -42.68 -4.36
N ARG A 108 21.40 -41.66 -3.60
CA ARG A 108 20.95 -41.77 -2.21
C ARG A 108 19.74 -42.69 -2.08
N ALA A 109 18.69 -42.45 -2.85
CA ALA A 109 17.49 -43.30 -2.86
C ALA A 109 17.83 -44.76 -3.21
N GLY A 110 18.76 -44.97 -4.16
CA GLY A 110 19.28 -46.29 -4.52
C GLY A 110 20.02 -46.99 -3.37
N LEU A 111 20.85 -46.25 -2.62
CA LEU A 111 21.57 -46.75 -1.45
C LEU A 111 20.62 -47.10 -0.29
N ILE A 112 19.65 -46.23 0.00
CA ILE A 112 18.63 -46.45 1.03
C ILE A 112 17.86 -47.76 0.76
N ASN A 113 17.50 -47.99 -0.50
CA ASN A 113 16.74 -49.17 -0.93
C ASN A 113 17.62 -50.38 -1.29
N GLU A 114 18.95 -50.32 -1.11
CA GLU A 114 19.89 -51.36 -1.56
C GLU A 114 19.58 -52.73 -0.93
N ILE A 115 19.24 -52.74 0.36
CA ILE A 115 18.97 -53.97 1.13
C ILE A 115 17.49 -54.37 1.04
N ASP A 116 16.59 -53.41 1.23
CA ASP A 116 15.14 -53.59 1.13
C ASP A 116 14.55 -52.50 0.24
N PRO A 117 13.92 -52.84 -0.91
CA PRO A 117 13.35 -51.89 -1.86
C PRO A 117 12.33 -50.92 -1.28
N ASP A 118 11.69 -51.25 -0.15
CA ASP A 118 10.68 -50.42 0.49
C ASP A 118 11.24 -49.54 1.63
N THR A 119 12.55 -49.56 1.88
CA THR A 119 13.17 -48.83 3.02
C THR A 119 12.81 -47.35 3.01
N PHE A 120 12.93 -46.68 1.87
CA PHE A 120 12.56 -45.28 1.70
C PHE A 120 11.13 -45.00 2.17
N ASN A 121 10.18 -45.84 1.73
CA ASN A 121 8.77 -45.68 2.07
C ASN A 121 8.51 -45.79 3.58
N TYR A 122 9.34 -46.54 4.30
CA TYR A 122 9.24 -46.69 5.75
C TYR A 122 9.96 -45.59 6.54
N SER A 123 11.00 -44.97 5.98
CA SER A 123 11.90 -44.08 6.72
C SER A 123 11.82 -42.62 6.33
N LEU A 124 11.68 -42.31 5.04
CA LEU A 124 11.87 -40.96 4.48
C LEU A 124 10.70 -40.46 3.62
N ALA A 125 9.67 -41.28 3.40
CA ALA A 125 8.50 -40.79 2.66
C ALA A 125 7.91 -39.56 3.35
N GLY A 126 7.86 -38.43 2.64
CA GLY A 126 7.35 -37.17 3.16
C GLY A 126 8.38 -36.26 3.83
N VAL A 127 9.67 -36.56 3.68
CA VAL A 127 10.79 -35.66 4.02
C VAL A 127 11.23 -34.97 2.71
N SER A 128 11.52 -33.67 2.76
CA SER A 128 12.28 -32.94 1.72
C SER A 128 13.66 -33.59 1.53
N ASP A 129 14.36 -33.29 0.44
CA ASP A 129 15.72 -33.79 0.24
C ASP A 129 16.72 -32.78 0.79
N PRO A 130 17.45 -33.09 1.88
CA PRO A 130 18.39 -32.20 2.58
C PRO A 130 19.65 -31.88 1.77
N THR A 131 19.62 -32.04 0.46
CA THR A 131 20.73 -31.77 -0.45
C THR A 131 20.26 -31.14 -1.76
N ASP A 132 19.04 -30.64 -1.77
CA ASP A 132 18.38 -30.05 -2.92
C ASP A 132 17.46 -28.95 -2.42
N ASP A 133 17.81 -27.70 -2.75
CA ASP A 133 17.15 -26.48 -2.31
C ASP A 133 15.70 -26.34 -2.81
N ASP A 134 15.27 -27.18 -3.74
CA ASP A 134 13.92 -27.22 -4.33
C ASP A 134 13.54 -28.69 -4.56
N SER A 135 12.81 -29.24 -3.59
CA SER A 135 12.62 -30.67 -3.44
C SER A 135 11.58 -31.26 -4.38
N ASP A 136 10.60 -30.47 -4.82
CA ASP A 136 9.55 -30.90 -5.75
C ASP A 136 9.64 -30.30 -7.16
N ARG A 137 10.59 -29.39 -7.38
CA ARG A 137 10.96 -28.82 -8.69
C ARG A 137 9.92 -27.88 -9.24
N ASP A 138 9.27 -27.13 -8.37
CA ASP A 138 8.25 -26.17 -8.74
C ASP A 138 8.78 -24.74 -8.97
N GLY A 139 10.02 -24.48 -8.50
CA GLY A 139 10.75 -23.24 -8.67
C GLY A 139 10.90 -22.39 -7.41
N MET A 140 10.22 -22.74 -6.32
CA MET A 140 10.37 -22.10 -5.01
C MET A 140 11.36 -22.89 -4.15
N PRO A 141 12.21 -22.23 -3.33
CA PRO A 141 13.10 -22.94 -2.41
C PRO A 141 12.36 -23.53 -1.21
N ASP A 142 12.75 -24.73 -0.77
CA ASP A 142 12.12 -25.45 0.33
C ASP A 142 12.09 -24.62 1.63
N GLY A 143 13.18 -23.92 1.94
CA GLY A 143 13.26 -23.03 3.10
C GLY A 143 12.31 -21.83 3.03
N TRP A 144 12.06 -21.25 1.84
CA TRP A 144 11.08 -20.18 1.65
C TRP A 144 9.65 -20.71 1.84
N GLU A 145 9.35 -21.87 1.28
CA GLU A 145 8.06 -22.52 1.47
C GLU A 145 7.83 -22.88 2.94
N PHE A 146 8.83 -23.42 3.62
CA PHE A 146 8.77 -23.69 5.04
C PHE A 146 8.54 -22.41 5.86
N CYS A 147 9.18 -21.30 5.49
CA CYS A 147 9.02 -19.99 6.11
C CYS A 147 7.58 -19.52 6.16
N TYR A 148 6.82 -19.71 5.08
CA TYR A 148 5.44 -19.21 4.97
C TYR A 148 4.37 -20.30 5.04
N SER A 149 4.75 -21.54 5.33
CA SER A 149 3.80 -22.64 5.44
C SER A 149 2.87 -22.53 6.66
N ILE A 150 1.56 -22.48 6.42
CA ILE A 150 0.47 -22.62 7.39
C ILE A 150 -0.58 -23.60 6.87
N TYR A 151 -1.36 -24.23 7.76
CA TYR A 151 -2.38 -25.19 7.34
C TYR A 151 -3.77 -24.54 7.37
N GLY A 152 -4.44 -24.48 6.22
CA GLY A 152 -5.70 -23.73 6.05
C GLY A 152 -6.42 -24.07 4.76
N GLU A 153 -7.53 -23.37 4.50
CA GLU A 153 -8.28 -23.47 3.24
C GLU A 153 -7.88 -22.30 2.34
N PHE A 154 -7.25 -22.59 1.20
CA PHE A 154 -6.67 -21.57 0.32
C PHE A 154 -7.27 -21.60 -1.07
N LEU A 155 -7.19 -20.48 -1.79
CA LEU A 155 -7.56 -20.41 -3.20
C LEU A 155 -6.49 -21.09 -4.06
N PRO A 156 -6.84 -21.59 -5.26
CA PRO A 156 -8.19 -21.82 -5.78
C PRO A 156 -8.79 -23.14 -5.30
N VAL A 157 -8.04 -23.97 -4.58
CA VAL A 157 -8.43 -25.36 -4.25
C VAL A 157 -9.63 -25.40 -3.28
N ASN A 158 -9.75 -24.41 -2.39
CA ASN A 158 -10.81 -24.30 -1.38
C ASN A 158 -10.93 -25.58 -0.53
N ALA A 159 -9.78 -26.12 -0.11
CA ALA A 159 -9.68 -27.30 0.74
C ALA A 159 -8.51 -27.15 1.71
N TYR A 160 -8.57 -27.88 2.83
CA TYR A 160 -7.48 -27.87 3.80
C TYR A 160 -6.19 -28.43 3.20
N ARG A 161 -5.15 -27.59 3.17
CA ARG A 161 -3.80 -27.84 2.66
C ARG A 161 -2.77 -27.11 3.52
N TRP A 162 -1.50 -27.47 3.39
CA TRP A 162 -0.43 -26.53 3.70
C TRP A 162 -0.37 -25.46 2.60
N SER A 163 -0.20 -24.18 2.97
CA SER A 163 -0.17 -23.05 2.02
C SER A 163 1.02 -23.14 1.08
N MET A 164 2.16 -23.57 1.60
CA MET A 164 3.33 -24.05 0.86
C MET A 164 3.84 -25.33 1.49
N ASN A 165 4.45 -26.19 0.69
CA ASN A 165 4.85 -27.51 1.10
C ASN A 165 5.98 -27.98 0.18
N PRO A 166 7.23 -28.03 0.69
CA PRO A 166 8.47 -28.39 -0.05
C PRO A 166 8.47 -29.68 -0.89
N ILE A 167 7.42 -30.48 -0.80
CA ILE A 167 7.29 -31.75 -1.52
C ILE A 167 5.94 -31.87 -2.25
N ASN A 168 5.28 -30.76 -2.51
CA ASN A 168 4.01 -30.64 -3.21
C ASN A 168 4.05 -29.57 -4.31
N PRO A 169 4.38 -29.94 -5.57
CA PRO A 169 4.60 -28.97 -6.64
C PRO A 169 3.31 -28.34 -7.21
N LEU A 170 2.19 -28.50 -6.52
CA LEU A 170 0.88 -28.00 -6.90
C LEU A 170 0.53 -26.70 -6.18
N ASP A 171 1.18 -26.41 -5.06
CA ASP A 171 0.93 -25.19 -4.28
C ASP A 171 1.57 -23.94 -4.87
N ILE A 172 2.43 -24.03 -5.89
CA ILE A 172 2.80 -22.86 -6.74
C ILE A 172 1.62 -22.01 -7.19
N ALA A 173 0.44 -22.64 -7.33
CA ALA A 173 -0.79 -22.03 -7.83
C ALA A 173 -1.75 -21.63 -6.71
N TYR A 174 -1.38 -21.85 -5.45
CA TYR A 174 -2.20 -21.46 -4.30
C TYR A 174 -1.99 -19.97 -4.02
N ASP A 175 -3.03 -19.37 -3.44
CA ASP A 175 -3.13 -17.94 -3.12
C ASP A 175 -3.71 -17.87 -1.69
N PRO A 176 -2.84 -17.89 -0.66
CA PRO A 176 -3.25 -18.08 0.73
C PRO A 176 -3.88 -16.86 1.41
N ASP A 177 -3.45 -15.65 1.07
CA ASP A 177 -3.96 -14.37 1.57
C ASP A 177 -5.09 -13.80 0.72
N ALA A 178 -5.31 -14.34 -0.48
CA ALA A 178 -6.46 -14.04 -1.33
C ALA A 178 -6.50 -12.58 -1.81
N ASP A 179 -5.35 -12.09 -2.26
CA ASP A 179 -5.08 -10.69 -2.59
C ASP A 179 -5.13 -10.40 -4.12
N GLY A 180 -5.34 -11.45 -4.93
CA GLY A 180 -5.42 -11.34 -6.38
C GLY A 180 -6.59 -10.52 -6.93
N TRP A 181 -6.58 -10.27 -8.25
CA TRP A 181 -7.61 -9.47 -8.92
C TRP A 181 -8.79 -10.34 -9.42
N TYR A 182 -9.79 -10.56 -8.56
CA TYR A 182 -10.89 -11.50 -8.84
C TYR A 182 -12.14 -10.89 -9.51
N ASP A 183 -12.37 -9.60 -9.36
CA ASP A 183 -13.60 -8.90 -9.77
C ASP A 183 -13.55 -8.32 -11.19
N ARG A 184 -12.67 -8.87 -12.03
CA ARG A 184 -12.44 -8.47 -13.42
C ARG A 184 -13.71 -8.50 -14.29
N ILE A 185 -13.92 -7.42 -15.04
CA ILE A 185 -14.88 -7.32 -16.13
C ILE A 185 -14.18 -7.13 -17.48
N TRP A 186 -14.89 -7.37 -18.58
CA TRP A 186 -14.31 -7.24 -19.92
C TRP A 186 -13.87 -5.82 -20.31
N GLY A 187 -14.39 -4.80 -19.62
CA GLY A 187 -13.94 -3.43 -19.80
C GLY A 187 -12.51 -3.24 -19.32
N ASP A 188 -12.07 -4.08 -18.37
CA ASP A 188 -10.88 -3.84 -17.61
C ASP A 188 -9.62 -4.03 -18.45
N THR A 189 -8.70 -3.08 -18.33
CA THR A 189 -7.38 -3.12 -18.96
C THR A 189 -6.33 -3.45 -17.91
N PRO A 190 -5.75 -4.67 -17.93
CA PRO A 190 -4.64 -5.00 -17.02
C PRO A 190 -3.45 -4.06 -17.22
N ALA A 191 -2.73 -3.81 -16.13
CA ALA A 191 -1.47 -3.10 -16.16
C ALA A 191 -0.45 -3.83 -17.05
N GLU A 192 0.52 -3.10 -17.60
CA GLU A 192 1.64 -3.72 -18.29
C GLU A 192 2.42 -4.56 -17.29
N GLN A 193 2.64 -5.84 -17.60
CA GLN A 193 3.37 -6.76 -16.72
C GLN A 193 4.88 -6.56 -16.91
N GLY A 194 5.66 -6.67 -15.85
CA GLY A 194 7.09 -6.37 -15.89
C GLY A 194 7.71 -6.46 -14.51
N THR A 195 8.88 -5.83 -14.35
CA THR A 195 9.62 -5.81 -13.10
C THR A 195 10.06 -4.39 -12.76
N TRP A 196 9.97 -4.04 -11.49
CA TRP A 196 10.52 -2.81 -10.94
C TRP A 196 11.94 -3.03 -10.42
N GLU A 197 12.87 -2.13 -10.77
CA GLU A 197 14.22 -2.08 -10.20
C GLU A 197 14.60 -0.60 -10.01
N ASP A 198 14.97 -0.19 -8.80
CA ASP A 198 15.31 1.20 -8.46
C ASP A 198 14.25 2.23 -8.95
N ARG A 199 12.95 1.95 -8.69
CA ARG A 199 11.80 2.77 -9.15
C ARG A 199 11.75 2.98 -10.66
N GLN A 200 12.25 2.01 -11.44
CA GLN A 200 12.18 2.02 -12.90
C GLN A 200 11.54 0.73 -13.41
N PHE A 201 10.46 0.88 -14.18
CA PHE A 201 9.72 -0.25 -14.73
C PHE A 201 10.37 -0.79 -16.02
N THR A 202 10.54 -2.12 -16.08
CA THR A 202 10.95 -2.83 -17.29
C THR A 202 9.83 -3.76 -17.75
N PRO A 203 9.17 -3.48 -18.90
CA PRO A 203 8.08 -4.31 -19.41
C PRO A 203 8.52 -5.72 -19.80
N ALA A 204 7.70 -6.70 -19.45
CA ALA A 204 7.83 -8.08 -19.88
C ALA A 204 7.50 -8.26 -21.38
N PRO A 205 8.05 -9.28 -22.06
CA PRO A 205 7.67 -9.65 -23.43
C PRO A 205 6.16 -9.83 -23.63
N VAL A 206 5.68 -9.58 -24.86
CA VAL A 206 4.26 -9.61 -25.24
C VAL A 206 3.57 -10.95 -24.92
N ASP A 207 4.29 -12.06 -24.88
CA ASP A 207 3.77 -13.39 -24.54
C ASP A 207 3.58 -13.64 -23.04
N GLN A 208 4.09 -12.75 -22.19
CA GLN A 208 3.89 -12.74 -20.73
C GLN A 208 2.86 -11.69 -20.30
N GLN A 209 2.41 -10.83 -21.22
CA GLN A 209 1.41 -9.81 -20.92
C GLN A 209 0.02 -10.42 -20.70
N ILE A 210 -0.67 -9.95 -19.67
CA ILE A 210 -2.03 -10.38 -19.35
C ILE A 210 -3.01 -9.64 -20.25
N GLY A 211 -3.85 -10.40 -20.95
CA GLY A 211 -4.92 -9.85 -21.78
C GLY A 211 -6.18 -9.51 -20.99
N GLN A 212 -7.03 -8.68 -21.60
CA GLN A 212 -8.39 -8.43 -21.10
C GLN A 212 -9.19 -9.73 -20.95
N GLY A 213 -10.07 -9.79 -19.94
CA GLY A 213 -10.85 -10.98 -19.66
C GLY A 213 -11.79 -10.84 -18.46
N PHE A 214 -12.57 -11.89 -18.21
CA PHE A 214 -13.47 -11.99 -17.04
C PHE A 214 -12.94 -12.96 -15.97
N ILE A 215 -11.81 -13.61 -16.24
CA ILE A 215 -11.29 -14.65 -15.36
C ILE A 215 -10.46 -13.93 -14.30
N GLY A 216 -10.89 -14.04 -13.05
CA GLY A 216 -10.12 -13.56 -11.90
C GLY A 216 -8.70 -14.12 -11.94
N LEU A 217 -7.75 -13.31 -11.50
CA LEU A 217 -6.34 -13.67 -11.42
C LEU A 217 -6.01 -13.93 -9.96
N TYR A 218 -5.40 -15.08 -9.70
CA TYR A 218 -4.80 -15.37 -8.41
C TYR A 218 -3.39 -14.81 -8.41
N PHE A 219 -2.97 -14.21 -7.30
CA PHE A 219 -1.57 -13.89 -7.09
C PHE A 219 -0.99 -15.07 -6.32
N SER A 220 -0.41 -15.99 -7.08
CA SER A 220 -0.08 -17.30 -6.54
C SER A 220 1.26 -17.27 -5.80
N ASN A 221 1.54 -18.26 -4.95
CA ASN A 221 2.83 -18.41 -4.27
C ASN A 221 4.06 -18.22 -5.18
N LEU A 222 4.00 -18.73 -6.42
CA LEU A 222 5.10 -18.51 -7.37
C LEU A 222 5.23 -17.05 -7.82
N MET A 223 4.11 -16.35 -7.99
CA MET A 223 4.10 -14.92 -8.34
C MET A 223 4.57 -14.07 -7.17
N GLU A 224 4.15 -14.42 -5.96
CA GLU A 224 4.64 -13.86 -4.71
C GLU A 224 6.17 -13.96 -4.63
N TYR A 225 6.69 -15.18 -4.77
CA TYR A 225 8.13 -15.44 -4.78
C TYR A 225 8.87 -14.66 -5.89
N ASP A 226 8.34 -14.64 -7.11
CA ASP A 226 8.96 -13.95 -8.26
C ASP A 226 8.94 -12.41 -8.11
N ASN A 227 7.96 -11.84 -7.41
CA ASN A 227 7.87 -10.41 -7.13
C ASN A 227 8.54 -10.01 -5.80
N GLY A 228 8.85 -10.98 -4.94
CA GLY A 228 9.46 -10.74 -3.63
C GLY A 228 8.49 -10.29 -2.54
N THR A 229 7.19 -10.48 -2.77
CA THR A 229 6.11 -10.18 -1.83
C THR A 229 5.90 -11.33 -0.83
N HIS A 230 5.07 -11.11 0.18
CA HIS A 230 4.87 -12.03 1.29
C HIS A 230 3.55 -12.82 1.17
N PRO A 231 3.57 -14.15 0.95
CA PRO A 231 2.42 -14.93 0.46
C PRO A 231 1.32 -15.23 1.48
N LEU A 232 1.42 -14.66 2.68
CA LEU A 232 0.38 -14.67 3.71
C LEU A 232 -0.01 -13.25 4.14
N ASP A 233 0.49 -12.23 3.45
CA ASP A 233 0.31 -10.83 3.77
C ASP A 233 -0.09 -10.08 2.49
N PRO A 234 -1.36 -9.68 2.35
CA PRO A 234 -1.89 -9.18 1.09
C PRO A 234 -1.38 -7.79 0.65
N ASP A 235 -0.52 -7.13 1.43
CA ASP A 235 -0.07 -5.74 1.25
C ASP A 235 1.35 -5.62 1.83
N THR A 236 2.36 -6.01 1.06
CA THR A 236 3.73 -6.21 1.55
C THR A 236 4.44 -4.90 1.94
N ASP A 237 4.09 -3.77 1.31
CA ASP A 237 4.68 -2.46 1.63
C ASP A 237 3.82 -1.57 2.55
N ASP A 238 2.73 -2.14 3.08
CA ASP A 238 1.81 -1.55 4.07
C ASP A 238 1.15 -0.24 3.58
N ASP A 239 0.84 -0.14 2.28
CA ASP A 239 0.41 1.10 1.66
C ASP A 239 -1.09 1.19 1.34
N SER A 240 -1.89 0.15 1.62
CA SER A 240 -3.36 0.18 1.53
C SER A 240 -4.01 1.05 2.61
N MET A 241 -3.58 2.30 2.76
CA MET A 241 -3.94 3.20 3.87
C MET A 241 -5.29 3.89 3.69
N VAL A 242 -5.87 3.88 2.47
CA VAL A 242 -7.13 4.58 2.18
C VAL A 242 -8.26 4.05 3.06
N MET A 243 -8.99 4.95 3.70
CA MET A 243 -10.12 4.63 4.57
C MET A 243 -11.44 5.16 3.98
N GLU A 244 -12.45 4.29 3.93
CA GLU A 244 -13.75 4.61 3.32
C GLU A 244 -14.90 4.61 4.34
N PRO A 245 -15.74 5.66 4.36
CA PRO A 245 -16.91 5.70 5.23
C PRO A 245 -18.09 4.92 4.64
N ILE A 246 -18.65 4.00 5.42
CA ILE A 246 -19.92 3.36 5.11
C ILE A 246 -21.06 4.23 5.64
N MET A 247 -21.82 4.83 4.72
CA MET A 247 -22.89 5.79 5.04
C MET A 247 -24.27 5.13 5.11
N GLN A 248 -25.05 5.49 6.14
CA GLN A 248 -26.47 5.15 6.24
C GLN A 248 -27.30 6.35 6.74
N ASN A 249 -28.29 6.77 5.94
CA ASN A 249 -29.15 7.93 6.23
C ASN A 249 -28.37 9.23 6.50
N GLY A 250 -27.22 9.43 5.87
CA GLY A 250 -26.39 10.62 6.02
C GLY A 250 -25.46 10.63 7.22
N ALA A 251 -25.30 9.52 7.93
CA ALA A 251 -24.31 9.35 9.00
C ALA A 251 -23.37 8.18 8.67
N VAL A 252 -22.11 8.30 9.10
CA VAL A 252 -21.12 7.21 9.03
C VAL A 252 -21.50 6.16 10.07
N ILE A 253 -21.66 4.91 9.62
CA ILE A 253 -21.93 3.76 10.49
C ILE A 253 -20.73 2.84 10.64
N ASP A 254 -19.79 2.91 9.70
CA ASP A 254 -18.54 2.16 9.70
C ASP A 254 -17.47 2.93 8.94
N TYR A 255 -16.20 2.65 9.23
CA TYR A 255 -15.06 3.25 8.58
C TYR A 255 -14.02 2.15 8.36
N VAL A 256 -13.85 1.75 7.11
CA VAL A 256 -13.15 0.51 6.75
C VAL A 256 -11.98 0.84 5.83
N GLN A 257 -10.89 0.12 6.02
CA GLN A 257 -9.73 0.20 5.15
C GLN A 257 -10.08 -0.36 3.77
N ASN A 258 -9.67 0.37 2.74
CA ASN A 258 -9.75 -0.05 1.36
C ASN A 258 -8.49 -0.84 1.03
N THR A 259 -8.66 -2.11 0.63
CA THR A 259 -7.57 -3.04 0.34
C THR A 259 -7.32 -3.16 -1.16
N ASN A 260 -7.46 -2.05 -1.91
CA ASN A 260 -7.28 -2.11 -3.35
C ASN A 260 -5.80 -2.16 -3.72
N LEU A 261 -4.89 -1.52 -2.99
CA LEU A 261 -3.44 -1.66 -3.19
C LEU A 261 -2.93 -2.93 -2.50
N SER A 262 -3.55 -4.06 -2.83
CA SER A 262 -3.01 -5.36 -2.45
C SER A 262 -2.02 -5.82 -3.50
N ASP A 263 -1.01 -6.62 -3.13
CA ASP A 263 0.13 -6.93 -3.98
C ASP A 263 -0.30 -7.42 -5.38
N GLY A 264 -1.22 -8.36 -5.43
CA GLY A 264 -1.79 -8.89 -6.66
C GLY A 264 -2.57 -7.85 -7.48
N ARG A 265 -3.26 -6.91 -6.85
CA ARG A 265 -3.99 -5.83 -7.56
C ARG A 265 -3.04 -4.77 -8.09
N GLU A 266 -1.99 -4.44 -7.35
CA GLU A 266 -0.95 -3.54 -7.82
C GLU A 266 -0.30 -4.09 -9.08
N VAL A 267 0.15 -5.35 -9.05
CA VAL A 267 0.78 -6.00 -10.21
C VAL A 267 -0.19 -6.15 -11.40
N PHE A 268 -1.44 -6.54 -11.15
CA PHE A 268 -2.37 -6.84 -12.25
C PHE A 268 -3.17 -5.65 -12.77
N LYS A 269 -3.50 -4.68 -11.92
CA LYS A 269 -4.48 -3.62 -12.21
C LYS A 269 -3.84 -2.24 -12.27
N TYR A 270 -3.05 -1.85 -11.26
CA TYR A 270 -2.56 -0.47 -11.13
C TYR A 270 -1.19 -0.25 -11.77
N GLY A 271 -0.36 -1.30 -11.82
CA GLY A 271 1.00 -1.25 -12.33
C GLY A 271 2.02 -0.70 -11.34
N THR A 272 1.62 -0.47 -10.09
CA THR A 272 2.49 -0.05 -8.98
C THR A 272 3.40 -1.19 -8.52
N ASN A 273 4.36 -0.87 -7.68
CA ASN A 273 5.35 -1.81 -7.15
C ASN A 273 4.97 -2.21 -5.72
N PRO A 274 4.57 -3.46 -5.45
CA PRO A 274 4.07 -3.89 -4.14
C PRO A 274 5.12 -3.98 -3.02
N LEU A 275 6.29 -3.43 -3.25
CA LEU A 275 7.41 -3.38 -2.32
C LEU A 275 7.85 -1.93 -2.03
N ASP A 276 7.11 -0.94 -2.52
CA ASP A 276 7.47 0.48 -2.48
C ASP A 276 6.23 1.39 -2.50
N ASN A 277 5.83 1.85 -1.31
CA ASN A 277 4.69 2.75 -1.07
C ASN A 277 4.74 4.16 -1.70
N ASP A 278 5.67 4.39 -2.62
CA ASP A 278 5.93 5.58 -3.45
C ASP A 278 6.70 5.08 -4.68
N THR A 279 5.98 4.35 -5.54
CA THR A 279 6.50 3.51 -6.64
C THR A 279 7.44 4.29 -7.56
N ASP A 280 7.13 5.55 -7.86
CA ASP A 280 7.93 6.38 -8.77
C ASP A 280 8.91 7.34 -8.06
N GLY A 281 8.73 7.52 -6.76
CA GLY A 281 9.65 8.20 -5.87
C GLY A 281 9.59 9.71 -5.88
N ASP A 282 8.44 10.24 -6.24
CA ASP A 282 8.17 11.65 -6.25
C ASP A 282 7.62 12.20 -4.92
N MET A 283 7.72 11.41 -3.84
CA MET A 283 7.28 11.77 -2.50
C MET A 283 5.77 12.07 -2.42
N MET A 284 4.97 11.60 -3.36
CA MET A 284 3.53 11.37 -3.17
C MET A 284 3.35 9.86 -2.98
N PRO A 285 2.64 9.41 -1.94
CA PRO A 285 2.44 7.98 -1.76
C PRO A 285 1.40 7.42 -2.72
N ASP A 286 1.59 6.18 -3.15
CA ASP A 286 0.71 5.46 -4.07
C ASP A 286 -0.74 5.47 -3.60
N PHE A 287 -1.01 5.32 -2.30
CA PHE A 287 -2.38 5.40 -1.75
C PHE A 287 -3.08 6.73 -2.04
N TYR A 288 -2.34 7.84 -1.97
CA TYR A 288 -2.88 9.18 -2.18
C TYR A 288 -3.17 9.38 -3.66
N GLU A 289 -2.26 8.95 -4.52
CA GLU A 289 -2.41 9.03 -5.96
C GLU A 289 -3.50 8.08 -6.47
N TYR A 290 -3.61 6.88 -5.90
CA TYR A 290 -4.71 5.94 -6.15
C TYR A 290 -6.05 6.57 -5.82
N TYR A 291 -6.18 7.20 -4.65
CA TYR A 291 -7.41 7.87 -4.25
C TYR A 291 -7.78 9.05 -5.17
N ARG A 292 -6.79 9.83 -5.62
CA ARG A 292 -7.02 11.05 -6.41
C ARG A 292 -7.12 10.78 -7.91
N GLY A 293 -6.27 9.92 -8.45
CA GLY A 293 -5.99 9.76 -9.87
C GLY A 293 -6.65 8.58 -10.54
N TRP A 294 -6.84 7.46 -9.83
CA TRP A 294 -7.33 6.24 -10.46
C TRP A 294 -8.77 6.39 -10.98
N ASN A 295 -8.94 6.14 -12.28
CA ASN A 295 -10.22 6.23 -12.97
C ASN A 295 -10.72 4.85 -13.37
N GLU A 296 -11.60 4.30 -12.54
CA GLU A 296 -12.24 2.98 -12.76
C GLU A 296 -13.05 2.89 -14.06
N ALA A 297 -13.44 4.01 -14.68
CA ALA A 297 -14.23 3.97 -15.92
C ALA A 297 -13.38 3.61 -17.16
N ASN A 298 -12.06 3.74 -17.06
CA ASN A 298 -11.13 3.56 -18.18
C ASN A 298 -9.78 2.93 -17.77
N ASP A 299 -9.65 2.44 -16.54
CA ASP A 299 -8.47 1.83 -15.91
C ASP A 299 -7.17 2.57 -16.20
N ASN A 300 -7.15 3.85 -15.84
CA ASN A 300 -5.93 4.64 -15.88
C ASN A 300 -5.94 5.75 -14.85
N TRP A 301 -4.78 6.37 -14.70
CA TRP A 301 -4.48 7.44 -13.77
C TRP A 301 -4.92 8.84 -14.22
N SER A 302 -5.74 8.94 -15.29
CA SER A 302 -6.11 10.23 -15.89
C SER A 302 -7.61 10.45 -16.06
N SER A 303 -8.06 11.64 -15.68
CA SER A 303 -9.44 12.07 -15.81
C SER A 303 -9.56 13.39 -16.57
N TYR A 304 -10.54 13.50 -17.48
CA TYR A 304 -10.84 14.75 -18.15
C TYR A 304 -11.89 15.53 -17.36
N LEU A 305 -11.46 16.57 -16.66
CA LEU A 305 -12.24 17.30 -15.65
C LEU A 305 -12.38 18.78 -16.02
N ARG A 306 -13.42 19.45 -15.49
CA ARG A 306 -13.64 20.89 -15.68
C ARG A 306 -13.25 21.68 -14.44
N ILE A 307 -11.94 21.74 -14.21
CA ILE A 307 -11.32 22.25 -12.98
C ILE A 307 -10.37 23.42 -13.22
N SER A 308 -9.91 23.64 -14.46
CA SER A 308 -8.85 24.61 -14.75
C SER A 308 -9.36 26.05 -14.66
N VAL A 309 -8.84 26.82 -13.71
CA VAL A 309 -9.23 28.20 -13.42
C VAL A 309 -8.91 29.13 -14.58
N VAL A 310 -9.94 29.81 -15.09
CA VAL A 310 -9.78 30.86 -16.10
C VAL A 310 -9.48 32.19 -15.42
N TRP A 311 -8.21 32.59 -15.46
CA TRP A 311 -7.75 33.85 -14.87
C TRP A 311 -8.24 35.08 -15.64
N GLN A 312 -8.88 36.01 -14.93
CA GLN A 312 -9.30 37.28 -15.50
C GLN A 312 -8.24 38.36 -15.30
N GLN A 313 -7.81 38.97 -16.39
CA GLN A 313 -6.91 40.12 -16.35
C GLN A 313 -7.67 41.40 -15.97
N ILE A 314 -7.46 41.87 -14.74
CA ILE A 314 -8.06 43.11 -14.21
C ILE A 314 -7.26 44.33 -14.66
N THR A 315 -5.93 44.23 -14.59
CA THR A 315 -5.01 45.24 -15.12
C THR A 315 -3.83 44.56 -15.83
N ALA A 316 -2.97 45.36 -16.47
CA ALA A 316 -1.77 44.82 -17.14
C ALA A 316 -0.85 44.00 -16.21
N THR A 317 -0.94 44.21 -14.89
CA THR A 317 -0.08 43.56 -13.87
C THR A 317 -0.90 42.94 -12.73
N ASN A 318 -2.19 42.66 -12.95
CA ASN A 318 -3.05 42.07 -11.93
C ASN A 318 -4.03 41.11 -12.61
N LEU A 319 -3.87 39.82 -12.32
CA LEU A 319 -4.77 38.75 -12.72
C LEU A 319 -5.40 38.18 -11.46
N LYS A 320 -6.68 37.81 -11.54
CA LYS A 320 -7.43 37.24 -10.42
C LYS A 320 -8.26 36.05 -10.87
N PRO A 321 -8.43 35.02 -10.02
CA PRO A 321 -9.21 33.82 -10.33
C PRO A 321 -10.69 34.13 -10.03
N VAL A 322 -11.27 35.09 -10.74
CA VAL A 322 -12.66 35.53 -10.53
C VAL A 322 -13.31 35.86 -11.86
N ASN A 323 -14.64 35.84 -11.88
CA ASN A 323 -15.43 36.30 -13.02
C ASN A 323 -16.13 37.63 -12.68
N ILE A 324 -15.61 38.73 -13.22
CA ILE A 324 -16.16 40.08 -13.05
C ILE A 324 -17.01 40.45 -14.26
N SER A 325 -18.31 40.59 -14.01
CA SER A 325 -19.30 41.10 -14.97
C SER A 325 -20.02 42.33 -14.41
N GLY A 326 -19.56 43.52 -14.82
CA GLY A 326 -20.14 44.78 -14.35
C GLY A 326 -19.72 45.10 -12.92
N ALA A 327 -20.66 45.01 -11.98
CA ALA A 327 -20.41 45.18 -10.54
C ALA A 327 -20.37 43.85 -9.79
N ASN A 328 -20.69 42.73 -10.44
CA ASN A 328 -20.79 41.43 -9.79
C ASN A 328 -19.44 40.72 -9.90
N ILE A 329 -18.98 40.16 -8.78
CA ILE A 329 -17.81 39.30 -8.67
C ILE A 329 -18.33 37.89 -8.38
N ALA A 330 -18.16 36.98 -9.32
CA ALA A 330 -18.49 35.57 -9.17
C ALA A 330 -17.21 34.72 -9.10
N ARG A 331 -17.35 33.45 -8.69
CA ARG A 331 -16.30 32.42 -8.81
C ARG A 331 -15.75 32.35 -10.25
N PRO A 332 -14.50 31.90 -10.44
CA PRO A 332 -13.90 31.83 -11.78
C PRO A 332 -14.71 30.91 -12.70
N ASP A 333 -14.65 31.21 -14.00
CA ASP A 333 -15.04 30.21 -15.00
C ASP A 333 -13.97 29.10 -15.00
N LEU A 334 -14.40 27.84 -15.19
CA LEU A 334 -13.49 26.69 -15.25
C LEU A 334 -13.48 26.08 -16.66
N ASP A 335 -12.29 25.81 -17.19
CA ASP A 335 -12.04 25.12 -18.45
C ASP A 335 -11.78 23.62 -18.24
N TRP A 336 -11.92 22.85 -19.33
CA TRP A 336 -11.68 21.41 -19.31
C TRP A 336 -10.20 21.07 -19.54
N VAL A 337 -9.64 20.23 -18.68
CA VAL A 337 -8.23 19.82 -18.66
C VAL A 337 -8.11 18.34 -18.33
N TRP A 338 -6.97 17.74 -18.66
CA TRP A 338 -6.61 16.42 -18.15
C TRP A 338 -5.94 16.57 -16.80
N PHE A 339 -6.45 15.85 -15.82
CA PHE A 339 -5.88 15.70 -14.49
C PHE A 339 -5.27 14.30 -14.39
N THR A 340 -4.06 14.22 -13.84
CA THR A 340 -3.30 12.98 -13.69
C THR A 340 -2.64 12.98 -12.31
N HIS A 341 -2.84 11.89 -11.58
CA HIS A 341 -2.06 11.47 -10.40
C HIS A 341 -1.70 10.01 -10.71
N ASP A 342 -0.48 9.75 -11.17
CA ASP A 342 -0.04 8.46 -11.69
C ASP A 342 1.19 8.00 -10.92
N ALA A 343 0.99 7.09 -9.97
CA ALA A 343 2.01 6.56 -9.07
C ALA A 343 3.19 5.86 -9.78
N THR A 344 3.16 5.76 -11.11
CA THR A 344 4.21 5.17 -11.92
C THR A 344 4.96 6.19 -12.79
N ASP A 345 4.60 7.48 -12.75
CA ASP A 345 5.21 8.57 -13.52
C ASP A 345 5.50 9.81 -12.65
N PRO A 346 6.76 9.99 -12.19
CA PRO A 346 7.12 10.97 -11.14
C PRO A 346 7.09 12.43 -11.63
N SER A 347 6.64 12.66 -12.86
CA SER A 347 6.50 13.97 -13.46
C SER A 347 5.15 14.62 -13.17
N ASP A 348 4.18 13.85 -12.70
CA ASP A 348 2.85 14.28 -12.34
C ASP A 348 2.80 15.07 -11.02
N ALA A 349 3.69 14.82 -10.03
CA ALA A 349 3.92 15.70 -8.88
C ALA A 349 4.12 17.18 -9.27
N GLY A 350 4.71 17.41 -10.45
CA GLY A 350 4.98 18.73 -11.00
C GLY A 350 3.82 19.35 -11.78
N GLN A 351 2.71 18.65 -11.99
CA GLN A 351 1.53 19.11 -12.72
C GLN A 351 0.64 19.99 -11.84
N ASP A 352 -0.09 20.90 -12.49
CA ASP A 352 -0.99 21.88 -11.89
C ASP A 352 -2.16 22.01 -12.88
N ALA A 353 -3.16 21.15 -12.72
CA ALA A 353 -4.22 20.98 -13.70
C ALA A 353 -5.36 22.00 -13.48
N ASP A 354 -5.74 22.21 -12.23
CA ASP A 354 -6.75 23.18 -11.83
C ASP A 354 -6.26 24.63 -11.96
N ASN A 355 -4.96 24.86 -12.21
CA ASN A 355 -4.39 26.14 -12.61
C ASN A 355 -4.65 27.25 -11.56
N ASP A 356 -4.49 26.88 -10.29
CA ASP A 356 -4.82 27.67 -9.11
C ASP A 356 -3.59 28.33 -8.46
N GLY A 357 -2.45 28.37 -9.12
CA GLY A 357 -1.26 29.04 -8.62
C GLY A 357 -1.32 30.58 -8.63
N GLY A 358 -0.19 31.20 -8.96
CA GLY A 358 0.01 32.64 -8.91
C GLY A 358 0.48 33.24 -10.24
N TRP A 359 0.59 34.58 -10.26
CA TRP A 359 1.16 35.31 -11.40
C TRP A 359 2.21 36.32 -10.94
N ASP A 360 3.47 36.13 -11.34
CA ASP A 360 4.53 37.12 -11.15
C ASP A 360 4.54 38.13 -12.30
N CYS A 361 4.05 39.34 -12.03
CA CYS A 361 4.04 40.47 -12.96
C CYS A 361 5.16 41.50 -12.71
N SER A 362 6.13 41.21 -11.85
CA SER A 362 7.19 42.16 -11.44
C SER A 362 8.06 42.66 -12.59
N SER A 363 8.23 41.84 -13.63
CA SER A 363 9.05 42.14 -14.82
C SER A 363 8.31 42.94 -15.91
N GLY A 364 7.03 43.26 -15.70
CA GLY A 364 6.17 43.92 -16.69
C GLY A 364 5.50 42.95 -17.69
N ASN A 365 5.93 41.69 -17.71
CA ASN A 365 5.19 40.58 -18.28
C ASN A 365 4.78 39.66 -17.12
N CYS A 366 3.51 39.25 -17.07
CA CYS A 366 3.04 38.29 -16.08
C CYS A 366 3.43 36.88 -16.51
N VAL A 367 4.09 36.16 -15.60
CA VAL A 367 4.47 34.75 -15.76
C VAL A 367 3.70 33.95 -14.72
N TYR A 368 3.05 32.89 -15.14
CA TYR A 368 2.35 31.98 -14.24
C TYR A 368 3.36 31.24 -13.35
N VAL A 369 3.03 31.11 -12.07
CA VAL A 369 3.78 30.36 -11.07
C VAL A 369 2.85 29.24 -10.61
N PRO A 370 3.14 27.98 -10.93
CA PRO A 370 2.24 26.89 -10.62
C PRO A 370 2.18 26.61 -9.12
N TYR A 371 1.05 26.07 -8.69
CA TYR A 371 0.86 25.39 -7.42
C TYR A 371 0.53 23.95 -7.77
N ASN A 372 1.54 23.08 -7.69
CA ASN A 372 1.46 21.74 -8.26
C ASN A 372 0.96 20.70 -7.25
N ASN A 373 0.59 19.51 -7.75
CA ASN A 373 0.15 18.35 -6.97
C ASN A 373 1.01 18.11 -5.70
N PHE A 374 2.34 18.14 -5.84
CA PHE A 374 3.26 17.98 -4.71
C PHE A 374 3.09 19.10 -3.66
N GLN A 375 3.01 20.35 -4.12
CA GLN A 375 2.86 21.51 -3.25
C GLN A 375 1.50 21.54 -2.55
N GLU A 376 0.47 20.97 -3.17
CA GLU A 376 -0.87 20.79 -2.60
C GLU A 376 -0.90 19.75 -1.50
N TYR A 377 -0.36 18.56 -1.76
CA TYR A 377 -0.25 17.49 -0.77
C TYR A 377 0.45 17.96 0.52
N TYR A 378 1.49 18.79 0.39
CA TYR A 378 2.24 19.29 1.54
C TYR A 378 1.83 20.69 2.05
N GLY A 379 0.94 21.39 1.35
CA GLY A 379 0.58 22.78 1.63
C GLY A 379 1.80 23.71 1.62
N LEU A 380 2.56 23.77 0.53
CA LEU A 380 3.84 24.50 0.42
C LEU A 380 3.86 25.48 -0.76
N VAL A 381 4.15 26.76 -0.50
CA VAL A 381 4.50 27.72 -1.58
C VAL A 381 6.00 28.04 -1.65
N ASN A 382 6.80 27.47 -0.74
CA ASN A 382 8.23 27.76 -0.69
C ASN A 382 8.94 27.12 -1.88
N ALA A 383 9.41 27.96 -2.81
CA ALA A 383 10.14 27.52 -4.00
C ALA A 383 11.41 26.69 -3.70
N SER A 384 11.91 26.65 -2.46
CA SER A 384 13.03 25.80 -2.04
C SER A 384 12.61 24.39 -1.61
N LEU A 385 11.32 24.11 -1.54
CA LEU A 385 10.71 22.83 -1.16
C LEU A 385 9.61 22.40 -2.15
N ALA A 386 9.50 23.02 -3.32
CA ALA A 386 8.40 22.79 -4.27
C ALA A 386 8.57 21.52 -5.15
N SER A 387 9.48 20.62 -4.80
CA SER A 387 9.66 19.33 -5.48
C SER A 387 10.52 18.39 -4.63
N PRO A 388 10.47 17.08 -4.90
CA PRO A 388 11.25 16.07 -4.18
C PRO A 388 12.75 16.30 -4.23
N THR A 389 13.24 16.69 -5.41
CA THR A 389 14.67 17.01 -5.61
C THR A 389 15.11 18.17 -4.71
N LEU A 390 14.28 19.19 -4.55
CA LEU A 390 14.59 20.34 -3.71
C LEU A 390 14.53 20.00 -2.22
N VAL A 391 13.55 19.18 -1.81
CA VAL A 391 13.43 18.66 -0.43
C VAL A 391 14.68 17.89 -0.03
N ARG A 392 15.10 16.91 -0.85
CA ARG A 392 16.30 16.10 -0.57
C ARG A 392 17.57 16.96 -0.51
N GLN A 393 17.60 18.13 -1.18
CA GLN A 393 18.70 19.12 -1.10
C GLN A 393 18.61 20.06 0.10
N ALA A 394 17.43 20.22 0.70
CA ALA A 394 17.20 21.14 1.81
C ALA A 394 17.80 20.64 3.14
N ASN A 395 18.20 19.35 3.22
CA ASN A 395 18.72 18.70 4.43
C ASN A 395 17.79 18.90 5.65
N LEU A 396 16.49 18.71 5.41
CA LEU A 396 15.51 18.63 6.49
C LEU A 396 15.73 17.35 7.30
N TYR A 397 15.27 17.36 8.54
CA TYR A 397 15.38 16.22 9.44
C TYR A 397 14.00 15.76 9.88
N ASP A 398 13.77 14.45 9.82
CA ASP A 398 12.62 13.80 10.42
C ASP A 398 12.68 13.89 11.95
N CYS A 399 11.69 13.30 12.60
CA CYS A 399 11.57 13.32 14.05
C CYS A 399 12.60 12.48 14.78
N SER A 400 13.18 11.50 14.09
CA SER A 400 14.24 10.62 14.58
C SER A 400 15.63 11.24 14.37
N GLY A 401 15.71 12.38 13.68
CA GLY A 401 16.95 13.08 13.33
C GLY A 401 17.66 12.52 12.10
N ASN A 402 16.96 11.72 11.29
CA ASN A 402 17.43 11.27 9.98
C ASN A 402 17.15 12.35 8.93
N ILE A 403 17.91 12.34 7.84
CA ILE A 403 17.66 13.26 6.73
C ILE A 403 16.40 12.80 6.00
N VAL A 404 15.49 13.74 5.69
CA VAL A 404 14.29 13.48 4.89
C VAL A 404 14.69 12.96 3.51
N GLN A 405 14.29 11.74 3.18
CA GLN A 405 14.40 11.09 1.87
C GLN A 405 13.05 10.70 1.28
N GLU A 406 12.07 10.43 2.15
CA GLU A 406 10.75 9.89 1.80
C GLU A 406 9.60 10.81 2.23
N TRP A 407 8.39 10.52 1.73
CA TRP A 407 7.23 11.39 1.87
C TRP A 407 6.75 11.54 3.33
N TRP A 408 6.72 10.45 4.10
CA TRP A 408 6.23 10.47 5.48
C TRP A 408 7.17 11.27 6.38
N GLN A 409 8.48 11.19 6.13
CA GLN A 409 9.49 11.97 6.84
C GLN A 409 9.30 13.46 6.59
N LEU A 410 9.01 13.85 5.34
CA LEU A 410 8.72 15.25 5.02
C LEU A 410 7.44 15.73 5.71
N ARG A 411 6.38 14.92 5.66
CA ARG A 411 5.09 15.22 6.31
C ARG A 411 5.27 15.41 7.82
N GLU A 412 6.00 14.51 8.48
CA GLU A 412 6.38 14.62 9.89
C GLU A 412 7.14 15.93 10.19
N SER A 413 8.16 16.25 9.38
CA SER A 413 8.97 17.47 9.55
C SER A 413 8.14 18.74 9.40
N LEU A 414 7.23 18.79 8.42
CA LEU A 414 6.42 19.97 8.10
C LEU A 414 5.29 20.20 9.09
N LEU A 415 4.58 19.13 9.47
CA LEU A 415 3.45 19.20 10.40
C LEU A 415 3.92 19.24 11.86
N GLY A 416 5.17 18.88 12.11
CA GLY A 416 5.80 18.93 13.42
C GLY A 416 5.16 17.96 14.42
N THR A 417 4.55 16.88 13.93
CA THR A 417 3.82 15.84 14.70
C THR A 417 4.61 15.35 15.92
N CYS A 418 5.94 15.36 15.83
CA CYS A 418 6.83 14.85 16.87
C CYS A 418 7.20 15.86 17.95
N SER A 419 6.77 17.11 17.81
CA SER A 419 6.95 18.15 18.83
C SER A 419 5.87 18.11 19.91
N GLY A 420 5.00 17.09 19.90
CA GLY A 420 3.94 16.88 20.87
C GLY A 420 3.01 18.09 20.95
N SER A 421 2.85 18.68 22.14
CA SER A 421 1.94 19.82 22.31
C SER A 421 2.36 21.09 21.55
N ALA A 422 3.61 21.19 21.07
CA ALA A 422 4.03 22.30 20.22
C ALA A 422 3.48 22.18 18.79
N ALA A 423 3.18 20.95 18.32
CA ALA A 423 2.56 20.69 17.03
C ALA A 423 1.16 21.32 16.92
N LEU A 424 0.43 21.46 18.04
CA LEU A 424 -0.93 22.01 18.05
C LEU A 424 -1.02 23.44 17.48
N ALA A 425 0.08 24.20 17.56
CA ALA A 425 0.16 25.57 17.09
C ALA A 425 0.86 25.71 15.74
N SER A 426 1.39 24.63 15.16
CA SER A 426 2.16 24.65 13.92
C SER A 426 1.70 23.64 12.86
N ASN A 427 0.91 22.64 13.24
CA ASN A 427 0.31 21.68 12.32
C ASN A 427 -0.77 22.40 11.51
N TYR A 428 -0.44 22.66 10.25
CA TYR A 428 -1.26 23.42 9.32
C TYR A 428 -2.56 22.68 8.98
N PHE A 429 -2.49 21.35 8.81
CA PHE A 429 -3.58 20.45 8.43
C PHE A 429 -4.31 19.81 9.62
N ARG A 430 -4.13 20.34 10.83
CA ARG A 430 -4.89 19.88 12.00
C ARG A 430 -6.38 20.20 11.81
N MET A 431 -7.21 19.16 11.90
CA MET A 431 -8.66 19.32 11.71
C MET A 431 -9.41 19.75 12.97
N TYR A 432 -9.16 19.15 14.13
CA TYR A 432 -9.98 19.39 15.33
C TYR A 432 -9.65 20.71 16.03
N ARG A 433 -10.62 21.32 16.70
CA ARG A 433 -10.44 22.53 17.53
C ARG A 433 -10.13 22.18 18.98
N VAL A 434 -9.02 22.69 19.53
CA VAL A 434 -8.55 22.36 20.89
C VAL A 434 -9.35 23.08 21.97
N ASN A 435 -9.73 24.34 21.74
CA ASN A 435 -10.50 25.15 22.69
C ASN A 435 -11.17 26.36 21.99
N ASN A 436 -12.03 27.08 22.70
CA ASN A 436 -12.78 28.20 22.12
C ASN A 436 -11.94 29.42 21.68
N ALA A 437 -10.67 29.50 22.06
CA ALA A 437 -9.74 30.53 21.59
C ALA A 437 -8.84 30.04 20.45
N ASP A 438 -8.88 28.74 20.15
CA ASP A 438 -8.20 28.13 19.02
C ASP A 438 -8.99 28.42 17.74
N MET A 439 -8.29 28.92 16.74
CA MET A 439 -8.81 29.22 15.40
C MET A 439 -8.19 28.30 14.34
N LEU A 440 -7.26 27.42 14.73
CA LEU A 440 -6.59 26.51 13.81
C LEU A 440 -7.34 25.18 13.81
N TYR A 441 -8.39 25.10 13.01
CA TYR A 441 -9.21 23.89 12.87
C TYR A 441 -9.87 23.88 11.50
N ALA A 442 -10.17 22.70 10.98
CA ALA A 442 -10.77 22.57 9.66
C ALA A 442 -12.22 23.10 9.67
N LEU A 443 -12.58 23.93 8.70
CA LEU A 443 -13.93 24.36 8.43
C LEU A 443 -14.08 24.42 6.91
N ILE A 444 -14.91 23.56 6.34
CA ILE A 444 -15.20 23.55 4.90
C ILE A 444 -16.69 23.82 4.75
N VAL A 445 -17.01 24.86 3.99
CA VAL A 445 -18.38 25.31 3.78
C VAL A 445 -18.64 25.38 2.29
N LYS A 446 -19.70 24.69 1.87
CA LYS A 446 -20.26 24.91 0.55
C LYS A 446 -21.08 26.20 0.57
N ASP A 447 -20.41 27.31 0.27
CA ASP A 447 -21.01 28.62 0.09
C ASP A 447 -21.79 28.66 -1.24
N ASN A 448 -23.11 28.82 -1.14
CA ASN A 448 -24.02 28.82 -2.27
C ASN A 448 -24.32 30.22 -2.84
N ASP A 449 -23.60 31.25 -2.37
CA ASP A 449 -23.75 32.60 -2.90
C ASP A 449 -23.33 32.67 -4.38
N ASP A 450 -24.12 33.39 -5.18
CA ASP A 450 -23.80 33.63 -6.60
C ASP A 450 -22.69 34.69 -6.75
N HIS A 451 -22.55 35.57 -5.75
CA HIS A 451 -21.70 36.76 -5.81
C HIS A 451 -20.97 37.00 -4.50
N TYR A 452 -19.69 37.36 -4.59
CA TYR A 452 -18.82 37.59 -3.44
C TYR A 452 -19.37 38.62 -2.43
N GLU A 453 -20.04 39.69 -2.92
CA GLU A 453 -20.57 40.77 -2.07
C GLU A 453 -21.88 40.43 -1.36
N ASP A 454 -22.61 39.41 -1.84
CA ASP A 454 -23.87 38.96 -1.25
C ASP A 454 -23.53 37.85 -0.27
N ILE A 455 -23.71 38.08 1.04
CA ILE A 455 -23.43 37.08 2.09
C ILE A 455 -24.77 36.53 2.61
N ASP A 456 -25.17 35.34 2.17
CA ASP A 456 -26.34 34.60 2.66
C ASP A 456 -25.97 33.32 3.39
N THR A 457 -25.64 33.43 4.68
CA THR A 457 -25.29 32.24 5.48
C THR A 457 -26.46 31.29 5.77
N SER A 458 -27.65 31.49 5.16
CA SER A 458 -28.83 30.69 5.43
C SER A 458 -29.02 29.49 4.50
N ASP A 459 -28.28 29.45 3.39
CA ASP A 459 -28.23 28.31 2.46
C ASP A 459 -26.85 27.63 2.38
N ASP A 460 -25.86 28.13 3.12
CA ASP A 460 -24.58 27.45 3.35
C ASP A 460 -24.74 26.04 3.94
N GLU A 461 -23.94 25.11 3.43
CA GLU A 461 -23.84 23.74 3.94
C GLU A 461 -22.45 23.51 4.53
N VAL A 462 -22.39 23.18 5.82
CA VAL A 462 -21.15 22.84 6.51
C VAL A 462 -20.80 21.40 6.16
N MET A 463 -19.65 21.21 5.51
CA MET A 463 -19.14 19.91 5.08
C MET A 463 -18.20 19.33 6.12
N VAL A 464 -17.24 20.13 6.60
CA VAL A 464 -16.27 19.76 7.64
C VAL A 464 -16.30 20.81 8.74
N ASN A 465 -16.28 20.40 10.01
CA ASN A 465 -16.18 21.34 11.11
C ASN A 465 -15.43 20.77 12.32
N GLY A 466 -14.19 21.21 12.49
CA GLY A 466 -13.31 20.87 13.60
C GLY A 466 -13.80 21.25 14.99
N ALA A 467 -14.80 22.13 15.09
CA ALA A 467 -15.45 22.47 16.35
C ALA A 467 -16.62 21.54 16.71
N TRP A 468 -16.98 20.63 15.81
CA TRP A 468 -18.07 19.66 15.95
C TRP A 468 -17.52 18.24 15.98
N ALA A 469 -18.20 17.37 16.73
CA ALA A 469 -17.90 15.96 16.82
C ALA A 469 -18.89 15.18 15.97
N ASP A 470 -18.38 14.30 15.10
CA ASP A 470 -19.23 13.46 14.25
C ASP A 470 -20.11 12.53 15.09
N GLU A 471 -21.13 11.91 14.50
CA GLU A 471 -21.92 10.88 15.18
C GLU A 471 -21.15 9.57 15.34
N TYR A 472 -20.22 9.30 14.42
CA TYR A 472 -19.37 8.12 14.43
C TYR A 472 -18.41 8.15 15.63
N HIS A 473 -18.41 7.06 16.39
CA HIS A 473 -17.61 6.87 17.61
C HIS A 473 -17.76 7.96 18.70
N ARG A 474 -18.77 8.83 18.60
CA ARG A 474 -19.07 9.83 19.62
C ARG A 474 -19.44 9.18 20.94
N PHE A 475 -18.68 9.49 21.98
CA PHE A 475 -18.88 8.89 23.29
C PHE A 475 -20.02 9.59 24.06
N ALA A 476 -20.14 10.91 23.96
CA ALA A 476 -21.14 11.69 24.67
C ALA A 476 -21.45 13.03 23.96
N GLY A 477 -22.49 13.72 24.44
CA GLY A 477 -22.86 15.03 23.90
C GLY A 477 -23.69 14.95 22.62
N ASP A 478 -23.96 16.13 22.05
CA ASP A 478 -24.49 16.27 20.69
C ASP A 478 -23.33 16.58 19.73
N GLN A 479 -23.62 16.75 18.44
CA GLN A 479 -22.57 17.03 17.45
C GLN A 479 -21.84 18.37 17.68
N TYR A 480 -22.40 19.30 18.46
CA TYR A 480 -21.93 20.69 18.55
C TYR A 480 -20.89 20.93 19.65
N HIS A 481 -20.18 19.88 20.06
CA HIS A 481 -19.11 19.97 21.03
C HIS A 481 -17.76 19.68 20.38
N LEU A 482 -16.69 20.14 21.04
CA LEU A 482 -15.33 19.93 20.55
C LEU A 482 -14.99 18.43 20.57
N PRO A 483 -14.55 17.85 19.44
CA PRO A 483 -14.24 16.43 19.37
C PRO A 483 -13.05 16.08 20.26
N ASN A 484 -13.16 14.96 20.97
CA ASN A 484 -12.06 14.41 21.76
C ASN A 484 -11.37 13.27 21.00
N THR A 485 -10.45 13.64 20.10
CA THR A 485 -9.67 12.68 19.28
C THR A 485 -8.87 11.70 20.14
N GLY A 486 -8.42 12.10 21.33
CA GLY A 486 -7.75 11.21 22.29
C GLY A 486 -8.64 10.12 22.91
N LEU A 487 -9.97 10.21 22.75
CA LEU A 487 -10.94 9.16 23.09
C LEU A 487 -11.51 8.46 21.85
N GLY A 488 -11.01 8.77 20.66
CA GLY A 488 -11.46 8.20 19.39
C GLY A 488 -12.69 8.88 18.78
N GLU A 489 -13.05 10.09 19.22
CA GLU A 489 -14.09 10.88 18.54
C GLU A 489 -13.50 11.57 17.30
N TYR A 490 -14.30 11.66 16.24
CA TYR A 490 -13.89 12.25 14.97
C TYR A 490 -14.44 13.66 14.79
N VAL A 491 -13.72 14.48 14.02
CA VAL A 491 -14.20 15.78 13.53
C VAL A 491 -15.40 15.57 12.62
N TYR A 492 -16.44 16.40 12.73
CA TYR A 492 -17.58 16.31 11.80
C TYR A 492 -17.11 16.42 10.34
N GLY A 493 -17.42 15.41 9.51
CA GLY A 493 -17.07 15.38 8.09
C GLY A 493 -15.60 15.05 7.77
N TRP A 494 -14.82 14.55 8.73
CA TRP A 494 -13.35 14.36 8.59
C TRP A 494 -12.93 13.65 7.29
N TRP A 495 -13.65 12.60 6.88
CA TRP A 495 -13.36 11.74 5.72
C TRP A 495 -13.35 12.46 4.37
N ILE A 496 -13.73 13.74 4.31
CA ILE A 496 -13.67 14.55 3.09
C ILE A 496 -12.23 14.97 2.76
N ILE A 497 -11.40 15.15 3.80
CA ILE A 497 -10.03 15.68 3.68
C ILE A 497 -8.97 14.80 4.34
N ASP A 498 -9.39 13.71 4.99
CA ASP A 498 -8.57 12.71 5.66
C ASP A 498 -8.84 11.35 5.00
N ILE A 499 -7.95 10.99 4.09
CA ILE A 499 -7.94 9.81 3.24
C ILE A 499 -7.43 8.60 4.02
N ASP A 500 -6.37 8.77 4.83
CA ASP A 500 -5.70 7.67 5.54
C ASP A 500 -6.25 7.38 6.96
N GLY A 501 -7.13 8.25 7.46
CA GLY A 501 -7.78 8.12 8.75
C GLY A 501 -6.89 8.50 9.94
N ASP A 502 -5.75 9.17 9.73
CA ASP A 502 -4.83 9.59 10.80
C ASP A 502 -5.35 10.82 11.60
N GLN A 503 -6.49 11.40 11.18
CA GLN A 503 -7.12 12.60 11.72
C GLN A 503 -6.36 13.91 11.49
N ILE A 504 -5.56 13.94 10.43
CA ILE A 504 -4.89 15.09 9.85
C ILE A 504 -5.30 15.16 8.38
N ALA A 505 -5.50 16.36 7.83
CA ALA A 505 -5.87 16.47 6.43
C ALA A 505 -4.67 16.15 5.49
N ASP A 506 -4.94 15.48 4.37
CA ASP A 506 -3.97 15.04 3.34
C ASP A 506 -3.63 16.12 2.29
N GLY A 507 -3.53 17.38 2.72
CA GLY A 507 -3.27 18.50 1.82
C GLY A 507 -4.53 19.24 1.36
N THR A 508 -4.35 20.08 0.34
CA THR A 508 -5.44 20.69 -0.45
C THR A 508 -5.95 19.70 -1.50
N ASP A 509 -7.02 20.03 -2.21
CA ASP A 509 -7.58 19.20 -3.29
C ASP A 509 -7.08 19.66 -4.67
N PRO A 510 -6.24 18.88 -5.36
CA PRO A 510 -5.69 19.25 -6.67
C PRO A 510 -6.68 19.32 -7.84
N THR A 511 -7.95 19.09 -7.55
CA THR A 511 -9.05 19.25 -8.48
C THR A 511 -9.96 20.42 -8.12
N ASN A 512 -9.62 21.18 -7.08
CA ASN A 512 -10.43 22.26 -6.54
C ASN A 512 -9.58 23.40 -5.95
N TRP A 513 -9.34 24.41 -6.78
CA TRP A 513 -8.70 25.70 -6.47
C TRP A 513 -9.08 26.44 -5.16
N ASP A 514 -10.17 26.06 -4.50
CA ASP A 514 -10.72 26.66 -3.27
C ASP A 514 -11.22 25.52 -2.39
N THR A 515 -10.31 24.90 -1.64
CA THR A 515 -10.55 23.66 -0.91
C THR A 515 -11.61 23.84 0.18
N ASP A 516 -11.66 24.98 0.87
CA ASP A 516 -12.61 25.22 1.95
C ASP A 516 -13.88 25.98 1.56
N GLY A 517 -13.90 26.57 0.36
CA GLY A 517 -15.07 27.17 -0.27
C GLY A 517 -15.25 28.65 0.04
N ASP A 518 -14.25 29.32 0.61
CA ASP A 518 -14.35 30.71 1.09
C ASP A 518 -14.12 31.80 0.02
N TRP A 519 -13.90 31.38 -1.23
CA TRP A 519 -13.62 32.18 -2.42
C TRP A 519 -12.19 32.73 -2.52
N LEU A 520 -11.33 32.40 -1.57
CA LEU A 520 -9.90 32.53 -1.73
C LEU A 520 -9.36 31.29 -2.44
N ASN A 521 -8.13 31.43 -2.88
CA ASN A 521 -7.47 30.42 -3.69
C ASN A 521 -6.39 29.82 -2.80
N ASP A 522 -6.29 28.49 -2.78
CA ASP A 522 -5.47 27.74 -1.85
C ASP A 522 -4.01 28.23 -1.85
N PHE A 523 -3.44 28.46 -3.04
CA PHE A 523 -2.10 29.03 -3.20
C PHE A 523 -1.93 30.36 -2.46
N PHE A 524 -2.90 31.27 -2.54
CA PHE A 524 -2.80 32.60 -1.93
C PHE A 524 -2.90 32.54 -0.41
N GLU A 525 -3.70 31.63 0.13
CA GLU A 525 -3.85 31.46 1.57
C GLU A 525 -2.57 30.90 2.19
N ILE A 526 -1.98 29.90 1.56
CA ILE A 526 -0.69 29.36 2.00
C ILE A 526 0.41 30.38 1.81
N GLU A 527 0.39 31.16 0.72
CA GLU A 527 1.37 32.23 0.51
C GLU A 527 1.31 33.28 1.62
N ASP A 528 0.12 33.75 1.99
CA ASP A 528 -0.08 34.75 3.05
C ASP A 528 0.41 34.23 4.41
N ASP A 529 0.08 32.98 4.76
CA ASP A 529 0.49 32.33 6.00
C ASP A 529 2.00 32.11 6.11
N MET A 530 2.66 31.92 4.97
CA MET A 530 4.10 31.73 4.95
C MET A 530 4.90 33.05 4.93
N LEU A 531 4.27 34.23 4.85
CA LEU A 531 4.96 35.52 4.72
C LEU A 531 5.84 35.88 5.93
N ASP A 532 5.41 35.55 7.15
CA ASP A 532 6.16 35.84 8.37
C ASP A 532 6.98 34.64 8.89
N GLY A 533 6.89 33.52 8.18
CA GLY A 533 7.59 32.27 8.47
C GLY A 533 6.98 31.47 9.62
N VAL A 534 5.75 31.76 10.04
CA VAL A 534 5.03 31.04 11.09
C VAL A 534 3.78 30.39 10.51
N ARG A 535 3.79 29.07 10.37
CA ARG A 535 2.62 28.30 9.91
C ARG A 535 1.43 28.42 10.86
N GLY A 536 0.23 28.56 10.28
CA GLY A 536 -1.04 28.54 10.95
C GLY A 536 -1.28 29.77 11.82
N ASN A 537 -0.93 30.96 11.34
CA ASN A 537 -1.20 32.19 12.07
C ASN A 537 -2.03 33.22 11.30
N SER A 538 -2.36 32.93 10.04
CA SER A 538 -3.26 33.70 9.18
C SER A 538 -4.23 32.75 8.46
N GLY A 539 -4.51 32.99 7.17
CA GLY A 539 -5.43 32.19 6.36
C GLY A 539 -4.94 30.79 6.07
N SER A 540 -5.86 29.93 5.66
CA SER A 540 -5.57 28.51 5.48
C SER A 540 -6.66 27.86 4.63
N PRO A 541 -6.27 27.05 3.63
CA PRO A 541 -7.16 26.49 2.61
C PRO A 541 -8.11 25.41 3.12
N ILE A 542 -8.19 25.24 4.44
CA ILE A 542 -9.08 24.29 5.09
C ILE A 542 -9.85 24.95 6.23
N ARG A 543 -9.84 26.29 6.39
CA ARG A 543 -10.33 26.98 7.61
C ARG A 543 -11.48 27.96 7.37
N TYR A 544 -11.98 28.04 6.15
CA TYR A 544 -13.00 28.96 5.69
C TYR A 544 -12.86 30.34 6.35
N ASP A 545 -12.07 31.21 5.73
CA ASP A 545 -11.98 32.59 6.17
C ASP A 545 -13.22 33.36 5.72
N ASP A 546 -13.83 34.10 6.65
CA ASP A 546 -15.01 34.87 6.27
C ASP A 546 -14.66 35.91 5.18
N ARG A 547 -15.61 36.18 4.28
CA ARG A 547 -15.48 37.21 3.22
C ARG A 547 -15.33 38.64 3.78
N THR A 548 -15.11 38.83 5.08
CA THR A 548 -14.98 40.15 5.68
C THR A 548 -13.60 40.73 5.39
N THR A 549 -13.56 41.53 4.32
CA THR A 549 -12.42 42.40 3.98
C THR A 549 -11.80 43.04 5.23
N SER A 550 -10.51 42.80 5.45
CA SER A 550 -9.69 43.75 6.22
C SER A 550 -8.98 44.75 5.31
#